data_AF-V6J5P5-F1
#
_entry.id   AF-V6J5P5-F1
#
_cell.length_a   1.000
_cell.length_b   1.000
_cell.length_c   1.000
_cell.angle_alpha   90.00
_cell.angle_beta   90.00
_cell.angle_gamma   90.00
#
_symmetry.space_group_name_H-M   'P 1'
#
loop_
_entity.id
_entity.type
_entity.pdbx_description
1 polymer ?
#
loop_
_entity_poly.entity_id
_entity_poly.type
_entity_poly.pdbx_seq_one_letter_code
_entity_poly.pdbx_strand_id
1 'polypeptide(L)'
;MGNMERPALVYRPSALGKILQAAREYSVNENRRTKVALSKYLGMTTARMTAIEDGVSRISLNEALDWCDACGDRLARQAVLHIFGVSRIPTDPRLIQKLETQLVNYIDQAQKGIESAQRLLEISTDMRPGRKLDERQINEIKEHAGQIDDTYQSAECVLMSIEMNWGVAWVDVQNAWTSEALVDRVAVSSVDRLINIEREKVYG
;
A
#
# COMPACT_ATOMS: atom_id res chain seq x y z
N MET A 1 3.99 19.61 26.27
CA MET A 1 2.92 18.73 25.75
C MET A 1 2.76 19.06 24.28
N GLY A 2 3.41 18.28 23.40
CA GLY A 2 3.35 18.52 21.96
C GLY A 2 1.99 18.12 21.42
N ASN A 3 1.32 19.05 20.75
CA ASN A 3 0.22 18.71 19.84
C ASN A 3 0.80 17.77 18.78
N MET A 4 0.58 16.47 18.95
CA MET A 4 0.60 15.55 17.83
C MET A 4 -0.51 16.03 16.90
N GLU A 5 -0.13 16.71 15.82
CA GLU A 5 -1.00 16.93 14.68
C GLU A 5 -1.53 15.56 14.26
N ARG A 6 -2.75 15.23 14.70
CA ARG A 6 -3.44 14.07 14.17
C ARG A 6 -3.78 14.47 12.74
N PRO A 7 -3.16 13.89 11.71
CA PRO A 7 -3.64 14.13 10.36
C PRO A 7 -5.13 13.83 10.37
N ALA A 8 -5.93 14.70 9.76
CA ALA A 8 -7.35 14.48 9.62
C ALA A 8 -7.54 13.17 8.83
N LEU A 9 -7.64 12.06 9.54
CA LEU A 9 -7.82 10.73 8.96
C LEU A 9 -9.17 10.74 8.26
N VAL A 10 -9.14 10.96 6.94
CA VAL A 10 -10.28 10.82 6.02
C VAL A 10 -10.75 9.36 6.04
N TYR A 11 -9.81 8.42 6.20
CA TYR A 11 -10.04 7.00 6.31
C TYR A 11 -9.91 6.56 7.77
N ARG A 12 -11.05 6.29 8.42
CA ARG A 12 -11.10 5.80 9.81
C ARG A 12 -11.65 4.37 9.84
N PRO A 13 -11.35 3.57 10.89
CA PRO A 13 -11.97 2.26 11.05
C PRO A 13 -13.50 2.27 10.99
N SER A 14 -14.14 3.35 11.45
CA SER A 14 -15.60 3.53 11.37
C SER A 14 -16.14 3.72 9.94
N ALA A 15 -15.30 4.05 8.96
CA ALA A 15 -15.69 4.17 7.56
C ALA A 15 -15.64 2.83 6.80
N LEU A 16 -15.09 1.77 7.42
CA LEU A 16 -14.87 0.47 6.78
C LEU A 16 -16.17 -0.14 6.23
N GLY A 17 -17.25 -0.13 7.01
CA GLY A 17 -18.56 -0.65 6.57
C GLY A 17 -19.08 0.07 5.31
N LYS A 18 -18.92 1.39 5.24
CA LYS A 18 -19.33 2.19 4.07
C LYS A 18 -18.46 1.92 2.85
N ILE A 19 -17.16 1.73 3.04
CA ILE A 19 -16.23 1.39 1.95
C ILE A 19 -16.61 0.03 1.35
N LEU A 20 -16.83 -0.98 2.20
CA LEU A 20 -17.21 -2.32 1.75
C LEU A 20 -18.59 -2.36 1.11
N GLN A 21 -19.54 -1.56 1.63
CA GLN A 21 -20.85 -1.37 1.03
C GLN A 21 -20.73 -0.77 -0.38
N ALA A 22 -19.96 0.32 -0.54
CA ALA A 22 -19.75 0.95 -1.84
C ALA A 22 -19.09 -0.03 -2.82
N ALA A 23 -18.05 -0.76 -2.39
CA ALA A 23 -17.39 -1.78 -3.21
C ALA A 23 -18.37 -2.86 -3.70
N ARG A 24 -19.31 -3.28 -2.83
CA ARG A 24 -20.38 -4.19 -3.22
C ARG A 24 -21.29 -3.55 -4.26
N GLU A 25 -21.85 -2.38 -3.97
CA GLU A 25 -22.86 -1.73 -4.80
C GLU A 25 -22.34 -1.36 -6.20
N TYR A 26 -21.06 -0.98 -6.29
CA TYR A 26 -20.37 -0.65 -7.55
C TYR A 26 -19.51 -1.78 -8.10
N SER A 27 -19.70 -3.01 -7.64
CA SER A 27 -18.90 -4.14 -8.09
C SER A 27 -18.92 -4.28 -9.61
N VAL A 28 -17.74 -4.59 -10.15
CA VAL A 28 -17.54 -4.94 -11.58
C VAL A 28 -18.32 -6.21 -11.92
N ASN A 29 -18.48 -7.13 -10.97
CA ASN A 29 -19.30 -8.31 -11.12
C ASN A 29 -20.73 -8.03 -10.63
N GLU A 30 -21.67 -7.91 -11.56
CA GLU A 30 -23.07 -7.57 -11.23
C GLU A 30 -23.71 -8.57 -10.25
N ASN A 31 -23.34 -9.84 -10.32
CA ASN A 31 -23.81 -10.87 -9.39
C ASN A 31 -23.34 -10.62 -7.97
N ARG A 32 -22.27 -9.85 -7.76
CA ARG A 32 -21.73 -9.51 -6.44
C ARG A 32 -22.33 -8.23 -5.86
N ARG A 33 -23.20 -7.52 -6.59
CA ARG A 33 -23.84 -6.29 -6.08
C ARG A 33 -24.87 -6.53 -4.99
N THR A 34 -25.43 -7.74 -4.90
CA THR A 34 -26.43 -8.08 -3.88
C THR A 34 -25.79 -8.69 -2.64
N LYS A 35 -26.33 -8.35 -1.46
CA LYS A 35 -25.85 -8.93 -0.19
C LYS A 35 -25.93 -10.45 -0.18
N VAL A 36 -27.00 -11.03 -0.72
CA VAL A 36 -27.23 -12.48 -0.74
C VAL A 36 -26.15 -13.20 -1.55
N ALA A 37 -25.83 -12.69 -2.74
CA ALA A 37 -24.90 -13.37 -3.63
C ALA A 37 -23.43 -13.16 -3.22
N LEU A 38 -23.08 -11.99 -2.67
CA LEU A 38 -21.74 -11.76 -2.14
C LEU A 38 -21.51 -12.52 -0.83
N SER A 39 -22.49 -12.53 0.09
CA SER A 39 -22.34 -13.22 1.38
C SER A 39 -22.12 -14.72 1.16
N LYS A 40 -22.88 -15.33 0.24
CA LYS A 40 -22.71 -16.72 -0.18
C LYS A 40 -21.32 -17.00 -0.74
N TYR A 41 -20.76 -16.07 -1.52
CA TYR A 41 -19.41 -16.24 -2.09
C TYR A 41 -18.31 -16.16 -1.04
N LEU A 42 -18.42 -15.19 -0.13
CA LEU A 42 -17.47 -14.99 0.96
C LEU A 42 -17.67 -16.00 2.11
N GLY A 43 -18.59 -16.96 1.99
CA GLY A 43 -18.85 -17.95 3.03
C GLY A 43 -19.41 -17.35 4.33
N MET A 44 -20.11 -16.21 4.26
CA MET A 44 -20.72 -15.54 5.41
C MET A 44 -22.24 -15.40 5.28
N THR A 45 -22.94 -15.14 6.39
CA THR A 45 -24.39 -14.92 6.37
C THR A 45 -24.71 -13.50 5.90
N THR A 46 -25.84 -13.32 5.21
CA THR A 46 -26.35 -12.00 4.80
C THR A 46 -26.61 -11.07 5.99
N ALA A 47 -26.99 -11.63 7.14
CA ALA A 47 -27.15 -10.89 8.40
C ALA A 47 -25.81 -10.35 8.91
N ARG A 48 -24.75 -11.17 8.91
CA ARG A 48 -23.39 -10.74 9.28
C ARG A 48 -22.90 -9.64 8.32
N MET A 49 -23.07 -9.85 7.02
CA MET A 49 -22.73 -8.86 5.99
C MET A 49 -23.39 -7.50 6.25
N THR A 50 -24.68 -7.50 6.58
CA THR A 50 -25.42 -6.27 6.89
C THR A 50 -24.87 -5.60 8.15
N ALA A 51 -24.64 -6.37 9.21
CA ALA A 51 -24.04 -5.84 10.44
C ALA A 51 -22.63 -5.27 10.22
N ILE A 52 -21.84 -5.79 9.28
CA ILE A 52 -20.52 -5.22 8.91
C ILE A 52 -20.69 -3.87 8.20
N GLU A 53 -21.58 -3.78 7.21
CA GLU A 53 -21.85 -2.53 6.49
C GLU A 53 -22.37 -1.42 7.43
N ASP A 54 -23.23 -1.80 8.38
CA ASP A 54 -23.77 -0.90 9.40
C ASP A 54 -22.74 -0.52 10.48
N GLY A 55 -21.54 -1.12 10.45
CA GLY A 55 -20.46 -0.88 11.41
C GLY A 55 -20.70 -1.50 12.80
N VAL A 56 -21.67 -2.41 12.92
CA VAL A 56 -22.01 -3.12 14.16
C VAL A 56 -21.10 -4.33 14.38
N SER A 57 -20.77 -5.05 13.31
CA SER A 57 -19.92 -6.25 13.36
C SER A 57 -18.51 -5.94 12.89
N ARG A 58 -17.52 -6.55 13.54
CA ARG A 58 -16.11 -6.45 13.13
C ARG A 58 -15.81 -7.41 11.99
N ILE A 59 -14.89 -6.99 11.12
CA ILE A 59 -14.35 -7.79 10.02
C ILE A 59 -12.83 -7.82 10.16
N SER A 60 -12.20 -8.96 9.87
CA SER A 60 -10.74 -9.05 9.82
C SER A 60 -10.19 -8.40 8.54
N LEU A 61 -8.89 -8.11 8.52
CA LEU A 61 -8.24 -7.58 7.31
C LEU A 61 -8.44 -8.53 6.12
N ASN A 62 -8.17 -9.82 6.29
CA ASN A 62 -8.28 -10.81 5.22
C ASN A 62 -9.70 -10.87 4.65
N GLU A 63 -10.73 -10.94 5.51
CA GLU A 63 -12.12 -10.95 5.05
C GLU A 63 -12.50 -9.66 4.31
N ALA A 64 -11.96 -8.50 4.71
CA ALA A 64 -12.19 -7.23 4.02
C ALA A 64 -11.47 -7.18 2.66
N LEU A 65 -10.26 -7.75 2.57
CA LEU A 65 -9.53 -7.87 1.30
C LEU A 65 -10.24 -8.84 0.35
N ASP A 66 -10.66 -10.01 0.83
CA ASP A 66 -11.42 -11.00 0.05
C ASP A 66 -12.72 -10.38 -0.48
N TRP A 67 -13.37 -9.53 0.31
CA TRP A 67 -14.55 -8.78 -0.14
C TRP A 67 -14.22 -7.82 -1.28
N CYS A 68 -13.17 -7.01 -1.15
CA CYS A 68 -12.75 -6.08 -2.21
C CYS A 68 -12.35 -6.82 -3.49
N ASP A 69 -11.60 -7.92 -3.36
CA ASP A 69 -11.16 -8.76 -4.47
C ASP A 69 -12.37 -9.44 -5.15
N ALA A 70 -13.33 -9.95 -4.38
CA ALA A 70 -14.59 -10.48 -4.90
C ALA A 70 -15.39 -9.45 -5.71
N CYS A 71 -15.33 -8.18 -5.28
CA CYS A 71 -16.01 -7.08 -5.96
C CYS A 71 -15.23 -6.52 -7.16
N GLY A 72 -13.94 -6.83 -7.28
CA GLY A 72 -13.02 -6.22 -8.25
C GLY A 72 -12.71 -4.75 -7.93
N ASP A 73 -12.86 -4.31 -6.68
CA ASP A 73 -12.67 -2.91 -6.29
C ASP A 73 -11.29 -2.70 -5.64
N ARG A 74 -10.31 -2.40 -6.51
CA ARG A 74 -8.93 -2.11 -6.13
C ARG A 74 -8.81 -0.88 -5.23
N LEU A 75 -9.64 0.15 -5.43
CA LEU A 75 -9.56 1.39 -4.65
C LEU A 75 -10.05 1.15 -3.22
N ALA A 76 -11.17 0.43 -3.07
CA ALA A 76 -11.64 -0.02 -1.77
C ALA A 76 -10.59 -0.90 -1.07
N ARG A 77 -9.93 -1.80 -1.80
CA ARG A 77 -8.85 -2.64 -1.26
C ARG A 77 -7.71 -1.81 -0.67
N GLN A 78 -7.26 -0.76 -1.37
CA GLN A 78 -6.23 0.15 -0.85
C GLN A 78 -6.72 0.94 0.37
N ALA A 79 -7.98 1.38 0.37
CA ALA A 79 -8.56 2.08 1.51
C ALA A 79 -8.62 1.18 2.75
N VAL A 80 -8.97 -0.10 2.58
CA VAL A 80 -8.94 -1.12 3.64
C VAL A 80 -7.51 -1.29 4.16
N LEU A 81 -6.54 -1.54 3.29
CA LEU A 81 -5.13 -1.68 3.70
C LEU A 81 -4.64 -0.46 4.50
N HIS A 82 -5.02 0.75 4.08
CA HIS A 82 -4.67 1.97 4.79
C HIS A 82 -5.30 2.05 6.18
N ILE A 83 -6.60 1.72 6.31
CA ILE A 83 -7.31 1.68 7.61
C ILE A 83 -6.62 0.72 8.59
N PHE A 84 -6.08 -0.39 8.08
CA PHE A 84 -5.34 -1.37 8.88
C PHE A 84 -3.84 -1.04 9.04
N GLY A 85 -3.38 0.11 8.54
CA GLY A 85 -1.99 0.55 8.69
C GLY A 85 -0.98 -0.19 7.82
N VAL A 86 -1.44 -0.86 6.76
CA VAL A 86 -0.60 -1.66 5.86
C VAL A 86 -0.16 -0.86 4.62
N SER A 87 -1.00 0.06 4.13
CA SER A 87 -0.70 0.86 2.94
C SER A 87 -0.88 2.36 3.16
N ARG A 88 -0.43 3.14 2.16
CA ARG A 88 -0.72 4.56 2.06
C ARG A 88 -2.18 4.80 1.69
N ILE A 89 -2.60 6.05 1.84
CA ILE A 89 -3.91 6.52 1.38
C ILE A 89 -4.04 6.24 -0.12
N PRO A 90 -5.22 5.77 -0.60
CA PRO A 90 -5.42 5.54 -2.03
C PRO A 90 -5.19 6.81 -2.84
N THR A 91 -4.49 6.67 -3.96
CA THR A 91 -4.35 7.78 -4.93
C THR A 91 -5.68 7.99 -5.65
N ASP A 92 -6.03 9.25 -5.93
CA ASP A 92 -7.24 9.57 -6.67
C ASP A 92 -7.20 8.94 -8.09
N PRO A 93 -8.13 8.03 -8.42
CA PRO A 93 -8.10 7.32 -9.70
C PRO A 93 -8.25 8.24 -10.91
N ARG A 94 -8.79 9.45 -10.73
CA ARG A 94 -8.95 10.44 -11.81
C ARG A 94 -7.61 11.04 -12.24
N LEU A 95 -6.62 11.05 -11.34
CA LEU A 95 -5.30 11.61 -11.63
C LEU A 95 -4.40 10.63 -12.39
N ILE A 96 -4.66 9.32 -12.30
CA ILE A 96 -3.83 8.24 -12.88
C ILE A 96 -4.30 7.76 -14.26
N GLN A 97 -5.32 8.39 -14.85
CA GLN A 97 -5.91 7.92 -16.11
C GLN A 97 -4.95 8.02 -17.30
N LYS A 98 -4.05 9.01 -17.32
CA LYS A 98 -3.12 9.26 -18.43
C LYS A 98 -1.74 8.72 -18.12
N LEU A 99 -1.32 7.68 -18.83
CA LEU A 99 -0.05 7.03 -18.61
C LEU A 99 1.15 7.95 -18.87
N GLU A 100 1.11 8.77 -19.92
CA GLU A 100 2.20 9.68 -20.26
C GLU A 100 2.45 10.68 -19.11
N THR A 101 1.38 11.20 -18.52
CA THR A 101 1.47 12.08 -17.35
C THR A 101 2.05 11.36 -16.14
N GLN A 102 1.67 10.11 -15.90
CA GLN A 102 2.22 9.33 -14.78
C GLN A 102 3.68 8.97 -14.99
N LEU A 103 4.10 8.65 -16.23
CA LEU A 103 5.50 8.40 -16.55
C LEU A 103 6.38 9.65 -16.36
N VAL A 104 5.91 10.83 -16.82
CA VAL A 104 6.62 12.10 -16.59
C VAL A 104 6.73 12.40 -15.09
N ASN A 105 5.64 12.22 -14.33
CA ASN A 105 5.66 12.40 -12.88
C ASN A 105 6.64 11.42 -12.21
N TYR A 106 6.64 10.15 -12.59
CA TYR A 106 7.57 9.17 -12.04
C TYR A 106 9.02 9.51 -12.34
N ILE A 107 9.35 9.97 -13.55
CA ILE A 107 10.71 10.41 -13.90
C ILE A 107 11.15 11.57 -13.01
N ASP A 108 10.30 12.59 -12.83
CA ASP A 108 10.59 13.74 -11.96
C ASP A 108 10.78 13.32 -10.49
N GLN A 109 9.91 12.46 -9.96
CA GLN A 109 10.03 11.95 -8.60
C GLN A 109 11.27 11.07 -8.42
N ALA A 110 11.58 10.20 -9.39
CA ALA A 110 12.77 9.36 -9.37
C ALA A 110 14.06 10.21 -9.35
N GLN A 111 14.11 11.29 -10.12
CA GLN A 111 15.24 12.22 -10.12
C GLN A 111 15.44 12.89 -8.74
N LYS A 112 14.36 13.40 -8.12
CA LYS A 112 14.41 13.96 -6.76
C LYS A 112 14.78 12.91 -5.71
N GLY A 113 14.31 11.68 -5.87
CA GLY A 113 14.66 10.54 -5.03
C GLY A 113 16.15 10.20 -5.13
N ILE A 114 16.73 10.23 -6.33
CA ILE A 114 18.17 10.03 -6.54
C ILE A 114 18.98 11.12 -5.85
N GLU A 115 18.61 12.39 -6.05
CA GLU A 115 19.27 13.53 -5.41
C GLU A 115 19.20 13.43 -3.86
N SER A 116 18.04 13.05 -3.34
CA SER A 116 17.84 12.84 -1.90
C SER A 116 18.64 11.66 -1.35
N ALA A 117 18.75 10.56 -2.10
CA ALA A 117 19.57 9.41 -1.72
C ALA A 117 21.06 9.77 -1.68
N GLN A 118 21.54 10.54 -2.65
CA GLN A 118 22.91 11.08 -2.65
C GLN A 118 23.16 11.94 -1.42
N ARG A 119 22.21 12.82 -1.08
CA ARG A 119 22.34 13.68 0.11
C ARG A 119 22.36 12.88 1.42
N LEU A 120 21.51 11.85 1.54
CA LEU A 120 21.53 10.96 2.70
C LEU A 120 22.82 10.14 2.79
N LEU A 121 23.42 9.75 1.67
CA LEU A 121 24.72 9.09 1.64
C LEU A 121 25.81 10.00 2.19
N GLU A 122 25.86 11.28 1.80
CA GLU A 122 26.79 12.27 2.35
C GLU A 122 26.64 12.41 3.87
N ILE A 123 25.40 12.57 4.34
CA ILE A 123 25.08 12.64 5.78
C ILE A 123 25.55 11.37 6.49
N SER A 124 25.35 10.19 5.89
CA SER A 124 25.78 8.92 6.44
C SER A 124 27.31 8.81 6.54
N THR A 125 28.05 9.30 5.54
CA THR A 125 29.52 9.28 5.57
C THR A 125 30.12 10.25 6.59
N ASP A 126 29.44 11.36 6.86
CA ASP A 126 29.86 12.36 7.85
C ASP A 126 29.49 11.97 9.29
N MET A 127 28.63 10.95 9.48
CA MET A 127 28.24 10.46 10.79
C MET A 127 29.36 9.69 11.47
N ARG A 128 29.92 10.27 12.53
CA ARG A 128 30.86 9.58 13.41
C ARG A 128 30.12 8.56 14.31
N PRO A 129 30.69 7.37 14.53
CA PRO A 129 30.15 6.41 15.49
C PRO A 129 29.90 7.06 16.86
N GLY A 130 28.69 6.86 17.41
CA GLY A 130 28.29 7.39 18.72
C GLY A 130 27.81 8.85 18.76
N ARG A 131 27.87 9.60 17.65
CA ARG A 131 27.29 10.95 17.57
C ARG A 131 25.78 10.85 17.43
N LYS A 132 25.03 11.49 18.32
CA LYS A 132 23.58 11.66 18.18
C LYS A 132 23.28 12.73 17.13
N LEU A 133 22.26 12.48 16.32
CA LEU A 133 21.70 13.45 15.39
C LEU A 133 20.99 14.56 16.18
N ASP A 134 21.18 15.80 15.76
CA ASP A 134 20.39 16.92 16.26
C ASP A 134 19.03 17.03 15.53
N GLU A 135 18.11 17.85 16.05
CA GLU A 135 16.76 18.00 15.48
C GLU A 135 16.78 18.50 14.03
N ARG A 136 17.74 19.36 13.67
CA ARG A 136 17.86 19.88 12.31
C ARG A 136 18.24 18.76 11.34
N GLN A 137 19.23 17.94 11.71
CA GLN A 137 19.63 16.79 10.92
C GLN A 137 18.51 15.76 10.82
N ILE A 138 17.76 15.53 11.90
CA ILE A 138 16.59 14.63 11.87
C ILE A 138 15.53 15.14 10.88
N ASN A 139 15.29 16.44 10.84
CA ASN A 139 14.32 17.04 9.92
C ASN A 139 14.79 16.97 8.46
N GLU A 140 16.08 17.24 8.19
CA GLU A 140 16.69 17.07 6.87
C GLU A 140 16.58 15.61 6.40
N ILE A 141 16.87 14.65 7.27
CA ILE A 141 16.73 13.20 6.96
C ILE A 141 15.27 12.85 6.66
N LYS A 142 14.31 13.36 7.42
CA LYS A 142 12.88 13.11 7.19
C LYS A 142 12.41 13.66 5.84
N GLU A 143 12.87 14.85 5.47
CA GLU A 143 12.55 15.46 4.18
C GLU A 143 13.05 14.59 3.01
N HIS A 144 14.33 14.21 3.04
CA HIS A 144 14.92 13.37 2.00
C HIS A 144 14.33 11.95 1.98
N ALA A 145 14.05 11.37 3.15
CA ALA A 145 13.35 10.09 3.23
C ALA A 145 11.94 10.20 2.62
N GLY A 146 11.25 11.34 2.81
CA GLY A 146 9.97 11.63 2.16
C GLY A 146 10.07 11.67 0.63
N GLN A 147 11.10 12.31 0.08
CA GLN A 147 11.32 12.31 -1.38
C GLN A 147 11.61 10.92 -1.95
N ILE A 148 12.32 10.07 -1.20
CA ILE A 148 12.50 8.66 -1.57
C ILE A 148 11.15 7.92 -1.47
N ASP A 149 10.36 8.18 -0.44
CA ASP A 149 9.03 7.59 -0.27
C ASP A 149 8.08 7.98 -1.42
N ASP A 150 8.15 9.21 -1.93
CA ASP A 150 7.38 9.71 -3.09
C ASP A 150 7.67 8.91 -4.38
N THR A 151 8.88 8.35 -4.54
CA THR A 151 9.20 7.47 -5.68
C THR A 151 8.36 6.20 -5.68
N TYR A 152 8.04 5.66 -4.50
CA TYR A 152 7.20 4.48 -4.38
C TYR A 152 5.74 4.79 -4.75
N GLN A 153 5.21 5.94 -4.33
CA GLN A 153 3.84 6.34 -4.68
C GLN A 153 3.70 6.58 -6.19
N SER A 154 4.67 7.27 -6.78
CA SER A 154 4.66 7.54 -8.21
C SER A 154 4.86 6.27 -9.05
N ALA A 155 5.70 5.33 -8.59
CA ALA A 155 5.80 4.00 -9.20
C ALA A 155 4.47 3.25 -9.16
N GLU A 156 3.80 3.21 -8.00
CA GLU A 156 2.47 2.59 -7.89
C GLU A 156 1.48 3.23 -8.86
N CYS A 157 1.48 4.55 -9.02
CA CYS A 157 0.61 5.28 -9.95
C CYS A 157 0.85 4.91 -11.41
N VAL A 158 2.12 4.80 -11.82
CA VAL A 158 2.50 4.30 -13.16
C VAL A 158 1.96 2.89 -13.36
N LEU A 159 2.14 2.00 -12.38
CA LEU A 159 1.70 0.61 -12.48
C LEU A 159 0.18 0.50 -12.58
N MET A 160 -0.58 1.31 -11.83
CA MET A 160 -2.04 1.37 -12.02
C MET A 160 -2.40 1.88 -13.42
N SER A 161 -1.70 2.89 -13.91
CA SER A 161 -1.98 3.50 -15.21
C SER A 161 -1.64 2.55 -16.36
N ILE A 162 -0.56 1.77 -16.23
CA ILE A 162 -0.19 0.69 -17.16
C ILE A 162 -1.28 -0.37 -17.20
N GLU A 163 -1.78 -0.81 -16.05
CA GLU A 163 -2.88 -1.79 -15.99
C GLU A 163 -4.14 -1.24 -16.68
N MET A 164 -4.50 0.03 -16.44
CA MET A 164 -5.67 0.67 -17.05
C MET A 164 -5.55 0.90 -18.56
N ASN A 165 -4.38 1.31 -19.05
CA ASN A 165 -4.20 1.74 -20.44
C ASN A 165 -3.65 0.64 -21.35
N TRP A 166 -2.82 -0.25 -20.81
CA TRP A 166 -2.14 -1.31 -21.57
C TRP A 166 -2.61 -2.71 -21.20
N GLY A 167 -3.47 -2.86 -20.16
CA GLY A 167 -4.03 -4.15 -19.76
C GLY A 167 -3.01 -5.13 -19.16
N VAL A 168 -1.83 -4.64 -18.76
CA VAL A 168 -0.83 -5.48 -18.09
C VAL A 168 -1.25 -5.64 -16.63
N ALA A 169 -1.62 -6.86 -16.26
CA ALA A 169 -2.12 -7.14 -14.92
C ALA A 169 -1.00 -6.99 -13.87
N TRP A 170 -1.34 -6.40 -12.73
CA TRP A 170 -0.39 -6.22 -11.62
C TRP A 170 0.28 -7.52 -11.18
N VAL A 171 -0.46 -8.64 -11.18
CA VAL A 171 0.04 -9.96 -10.79
C VAL A 171 1.18 -10.45 -11.69
N ASP A 172 1.14 -10.12 -12.99
CA ASP A 172 2.16 -10.54 -13.94
C ASP A 172 3.48 -9.78 -13.67
N VAL A 173 3.37 -8.49 -13.39
CA VAL A 173 4.52 -7.66 -13.00
C VAL A 173 5.14 -8.17 -11.69
N GLN A 174 4.31 -8.51 -10.70
CA GLN A 174 4.81 -9.07 -9.43
C GLN A 174 5.50 -10.41 -9.61
N ASN A 175 4.96 -11.30 -10.45
CA ASN A 175 5.56 -12.60 -10.73
C ASN A 175 6.91 -12.46 -11.44
N ALA A 176 7.01 -11.54 -12.41
CA ALA A 176 8.26 -11.23 -13.09
C ALA A 176 9.31 -10.70 -12.10
N TRP A 177 8.95 -9.68 -11.30
CA TRP A 177 9.85 -9.12 -10.28
C TRP A 177 10.28 -10.18 -9.25
N THR A 178 9.36 -11.01 -8.76
CA THR A 178 9.68 -12.06 -7.77
C THR A 178 10.69 -13.05 -8.31
N SER A 179 10.54 -13.44 -9.57
CA SER A 179 11.46 -14.37 -10.23
C SER A 179 12.87 -13.78 -10.33
N GLU A 180 12.98 -12.51 -10.74
CA GLU A 180 14.25 -11.78 -10.82
C GLU A 180 14.88 -11.55 -9.44
N ALA A 181 14.09 -11.09 -8.46
CA ALA A 181 14.57 -10.83 -7.10
C ALA A 181 15.11 -12.08 -6.38
N LEU A 182 14.56 -13.25 -6.70
CA LEU A 182 15.08 -14.54 -6.22
C LEU A 182 16.41 -14.90 -6.87
N VAL A 183 16.58 -14.63 -8.16
CA VAL A 183 17.84 -14.83 -8.90
C VAL A 183 18.93 -13.90 -8.38
N ASP A 184 18.61 -12.62 -8.20
CA ASP A 184 19.54 -11.60 -7.73
C ASP A 184 19.81 -11.66 -6.21
N ARG A 185 19.15 -12.59 -5.51
CA ARG A 185 19.25 -12.80 -4.05
C ARG A 185 18.88 -11.57 -3.23
N VAL A 186 18.03 -10.71 -3.79
CA VAL A 186 17.40 -9.58 -3.08
C VAL A 186 16.23 -10.06 -2.23
N ALA A 187 15.53 -11.11 -2.67
CA ALA A 187 14.43 -11.73 -1.93
C ALA A 187 14.90 -12.94 -1.09
N VAL A 188 14.24 -13.15 0.06
CA VAL A 188 14.46 -14.36 0.87
C VAL A 188 13.79 -15.55 0.21
N SER A 189 14.61 -16.53 -0.18
CA SER A 189 14.21 -17.61 -1.07
C SER A 189 13.34 -18.71 -0.44
N SER A 190 13.20 -18.74 0.88
CA SER A 190 12.34 -19.71 1.57
C SER A 190 12.00 -19.27 2.99
N VAL A 191 10.93 -19.85 3.54
CA VAL A 191 10.52 -19.65 4.93
C VAL A 191 11.61 -20.12 5.91
N ASP A 192 12.24 -21.27 5.66
CA ASP A 192 13.32 -21.78 6.51
C ASP A 192 14.51 -20.81 6.55
N ARG A 193 14.86 -20.21 5.41
CA ARG A 193 15.93 -19.22 5.34
C ARG A 193 15.56 -17.95 6.09
N LEU A 194 14.32 -17.50 5.99
CA LEU A 194 13.80 -16.38 6.76
C LEU A 194 13.93 -16.64 8.27
N ILE A 195 13.50 -17.81 8.73
CA ILE A 195 13.58 -18.20 10.15
C ILE A 195 15.05 -18.23 10.62
N ASN A 196 15.96 -18.74 9.80
CA ASN A 196 17.37 -18.81 10.16
C ASN A 196 18.01 -17.41 10.27
N ILE A 197 17.71 -16.50 9.34
CA ILE A 197 18.16 -15.09 9.42
C ILE A 197 17.67 -14.44 10.72
N GLU A 198 16.41 -14.66 11.10
CA GLU A 198 15.86 -14.11 12.34
C GLU A 198 16.51 -14.72 13.60
N ARG A 199 16.85 -16.01 13.57
CA ARG A 199 17.61 -16.65 14.66
C ARG A 199 19.01 -16.05 14.78
N GLU A 200 19.70 -15.84 13.68
CA GLU A 200 21.04 -15.23 13.67
C GLU A 200 21.03 -13.82 14.27
N LYS A 201 19.99 -13.01 14.06
CA LYS A 201 19.87 -11.68 14.69
C LYS A 201 19.71 -11.71 16.22
N VAL A 202 19.10 -12.78 16.75
CA VAL A 202 18.82 -12.91 18.19
C VAL A 202 19.99 -13.52 18.94
N TYR A 203 20.72 -14.44 18.30
CA TYR A 203 21.78 -15.23 18.93
C TYR A 203 23.20 -14.92 18.42
N GLY A 204 23.33 -14.08 17.40
CA GLY A 204 24.61 -13.64 16.81
C GLY A 204 25.11 -12.30 17.34
#